data_AF-A0A501XIL7-F1
#
_entry.id   AF-A0A501XIL7-F1
#
_cell.length_a   1.000
_cell.length_b   1.000
_cell.length_c   1.000
_cell.angle_alpha   90.00
_cell.angle_beta   90.00
_cell.angle_gamma   90.00
#
_symmetry.space_group_name_H-M   'P 1'
#
loop_
_entity.id
_entity.type
_entity.pdbx_description
1 polymer ?
#
loop_
_entity_poly.entity_id
_entity_poly.type
_entity_poly.pdbx_seq_one_letter_code
_entity_poly.pdbx_strand_id
1 'polypeptide(L)'
;MTRKFLLALAGLSALQSPVLAAEDNLLDVTCGQYLTALSVAAPKAGASKAEQQLAAQAQDDIAQGLMWIHGYLSGRDAAAGKPAPMLTRSWLTAQITPLAKACRERSPDGSMQLLDIVKAGL
;
A
#
# COMPACT_ATOMS: atom_id res chain seq x y z
N MET A 1 43.11 36.81 5.83
CA MET A 1 42.20 36.48 4.72
C MET A 1 41.26 35.38 5.19
N THR A 2 39.99 35.74 5.37
CA THR A 2 38.90 34.93 5.93
C THR A 2 38.34 33.98 4.87
N ARG A 3 38.29 32.68 5.14
CA ARG A 3 37.45 31.74 4.38
C ARG A 3 36.29 31.28 5.26
N LYS A 4 35.15 31.95 5.05
CA LYS A 4 33.82 31.38 5.28
C LYS A 4 33.66 30.23 4.28
N PHE A 5 33.35 29.03 4.74
CA PHE A 5 32.53 28.10 3.98
C PHE A 5 31.45 27.53 4.90
N LEU A 6 30.23 27.87 4.49
CA LEU A 6 28.93 27.46 4.99
C LEU A 6 28.53 26.18 4.24
N LEU A 7 27.68 25.37 4.87
CA LEU A 7 26.97 24.18 4.36
C LEU A 7 27.84 22.90 4.24
N ALA A 8 27.37 21.72 4.65
CA ALA A 8 26.04 21.18 4.34
C ALA A 8 25.38 20.40 5.50
N LEU A 9 24.10 20.74 5.72
CA LEU A 9 23.09 19.86 6.30
C LEU A 9 22.84 18.68 5.34
N ALA A 10 23.69 17.66 5.38
CA ALA A 10 23.41 16.38 4.76
C ALA A 10 22.81 15.46 5.84
N GLY A 11 21.48 15.28 5.86
CA GLY A 11 20.90 14.33 6.82
C GLY A 11 19.38 14.20 6.94
N LEU A 12 18.55 14.89 6.16
CA LEU A 12 17.09 14.85 6.33
C LEU A 12 16.30 14.40 5.09
N SER A 13 16.87 13.57 4.21
CA SER A 13 16.18 13.11 2.99
C SER A 13 15.85 11.62 2.96
N ALA A 14 15.90 10.90 4.10
CA ALA A 14 15.78 9.43 4.11
C ALA A 14 14.48 8.86 4.73
N LEU A 15 13.39 9.63 4.82
CA LEU A 15 12.11 9.13 5.36
C LEU A 15 10.90 9.47 4.49
N GLN A 16 11.11 9.84 3.23
CA GLN A 16 10.01 9.83 2.26
C GLN A 16 9.83 8.37 1.82
N SER A 17 9.15 7.58 2.65
CA SER A 17 8.44 6.40 2.13
C SER A 17 7.63 6.88 0.93
N PRO A 18 7.61 6.17 -0.20
CA PRO A 18 6.76 6.52 -1.32
C PRO A 18 5.31 6.32 -0.89
N VAL A 19 4.75 7.35 -0.26
CA VAL A 19 3.31 7.54 -0.10
C VAL A 19 2.77 7.67 -1.52
N LEU A 20 1.72 6.93 -1.84
CA LEU A 20 1.07 7.02 -3.16
C LEU A 20 0.77 8.49 -3.44
N ALA A 21 1.26 9.01 -4.57
CA ALA A 21 0.93 10.37 -4.97
C ALA A 21 -0.57 10.44 -5.27
N ALA A 22 -1.17 11.62 -5.09
CA ALA A 22 -2.63 11.82 -5.24
C ALA A 22 -3.19 11.51 -6.64
N GLU A 23 -2.33 11.29 -7.63
CA GLU A 23 -2.70 10.88 -9.00
C GLU A 23 -2.13 9.51 -9.41
N ASP A 24 -1.48 8.78 -8.50
CA ASP A 24 -1.09 7.40 -8.80
C ASP A 24 -2.38 6.63 -9.07
N ASN A 25 -2.51 6.12 -10.29
CA ASN A 25 -3.63 5.28 -10.66
C ASN A 25 -3.68 4.14 -9.63
N LEU A 26 -4.81 3.92 -8.96
CA LEU A 26 -4.94 2.84 -7.97
C LEU A 26 -4.61 1.45 -8.58
N LEU A 27 -4.55 1.37 -9.91
CA LEU A 27 -4.05 0.25 -10.70
C LEU A 27 -2.54 0.03 -10.59
N ASP A 28 -1.74 1.09 -10.45
CA ASP A 28 -0.27 1.06 -10.51
C ASP A 28 0.40 0.79 -9.14
N VAL A 29 -0.39 0.52 -8.10
CA VAL A 29 0.13 0.20 -6.77
C VAL A 29 0.93 -1.10 -6.82
N THR A 30 2.21 -1.01 -6.48
CA THR A 30 3.13 -2.16 -6.43
C THR A 30 3.05 -2.90 -5.10
N CYS A 31 3.51 -4.15 -5.09
CA CYS A 31 3.68 -4.93 -3.87
C CYS A 31 4.59 -4.25 -2.84
N GLY A 32 5.65 -3.57 -3.30
CA GLY A 32 6.54 -2.81 -2.43
C GLY A 32 5.82 -1.67 -1.72
N GLN A 33 5.01 -0.90 -2.44
CA GLN A 33 4.20 0.19 -1.87
C GLN A 33 3.17 -0.35 -0.88
N TYR A 34 2.46 -1.42 -1.24
CA TYR A 34 1.47 -2.06 -0.36
C TYR A 34 2.08 -2.59 0.94
N LEU A 35 3.20 -3.31 0.86
CA LEU A 35 3.91 -3.84 2.03
C LEU A 35 4.48 -2.70 2.89
N THR A 36 4.91 -1.61 2.27
CA THR A 36 5.37 -0.40 2.99
C THR A 36 4.21 0.24 3.75
N ALA A 37 3.05 0.44 3.11
CA ALA A 37 1.86 0.95 3.77
C ALA A 37 1.46 0.07 4.97
N LEU A 38 1.45 -1.26 4.80
CA LEU A 38 1.17 -2.20 5.91
C LEU A 38 2.14 -2.05 7.08
N SER A 39 3.41 -1.74 6.82
CA SER A 39 4.43 -1.60 7.87
C SER A 39 4.23 -0.38 8.76
N VAL A 40 3.54 0.66 8.27
CA VAL A 40 3.32 1.92 9.00
C VAL A 40 1.84 2.14 9.40
N ALA A 41 0.92 1.33 8.88
CA ALA A 41 -0.52 1.43 9.14
C ALA A 41 -0.91 1.21 10.61
N ALA A 42 -0.07 0.60 11.44
CA ALA A 42 -0.31 0.41 12.86
C ALA A 42 0.80 1.08 13.70
N PRO A 43 0.65 2.35 14.08
CA PRO A 43 1.68 3.08 14.79
C PRO A 43 1.80 2.57 16.24
N LYS A 44 3.01 2.65 16.80
CA LYS A 44 3.32 2.22 18.17
C LYS A 44 2.61 3.12 19.18
N ALA A 45 2.42 2.63 20.41
CA ALA A 45 1.98 3.47 21.51
C ALA A 45 2.97 4.63 21.72
N GLY A 46 2.46 5.86 21.86
CA GLY A 46 3.29 7.07 21.99
C GLY A 46 3.88 7.61 20.68
N ALA A 47 3.45 7.10 19.52
CA ALA A 47 3.84 7.65 18.22
C ALA A 47 3.57 9.17 18.14
N SER A 48 4.49 9.88 17.50
CA SER A 48 4.37 11.31 17.22
C SER A 48 3.16 11.62 16.34
N LYS A 49 2.72 12.89 16.31
CA LYS A 49 1.61 13.32 15.45
C LYS A 49 1.88 13.01 13.96
N ALA A 50 3.12 13.17 13.51
CA ALA A 50 3.51 12.87 12.13
C ALA A 50 3.40 11.36 11.82
N GLU A 51 3.81 10.49 12.74
CA GLU A 51 3.66 9.04 12.58
C GLU A 51 2.19 8.60 12.59
N GLN A 52 1.34 9.23 13.42
CA GLN A 52 -0.10 8.99 13.42
C GLN A 52 -0.75 9.42 12.09
N GLN A 53 -0.33 10.56 11.53
CA GLN A 53 -0.81 11.01 10.22
C GLN A 53 -0.37 10.08 9.10
N LEU A 54 0.88 9.63 9.11
CA LEU A 54 1.39 8.65 8.16
C LEU A 54 0.63 7.32 8.25
N ALA A 55 0.34 6.86 9.47
CA ALA A 55 -0.45 5.66 9.68
C ALA A 55 -1.87 5.79 9.13
N ALA A 56 -2.53 6.93 9.35
CA ALA A 56 -3.86 7.19 8.81
C ALA A 56 -3.85 7.16 7.28
N GLN A 57 -2.88 7.83 6.65
CA GLN A 57 -2.71 7.80 5.19
C GLN A 57 -2.49 6.38 4.67
N ALA A 58 -1.62 5.60 5.33
CA ALA A 58 -1.36 4.23 4.92
C ALA A 58 -2.60 3.33 5.08
N GLN A 59 -3.41 3.53 6.11
CA GLN A 59 -4.69 2.83 6.27
C GLN A 59 -5.67 3.17 5.13
N ASP A 60 -5.74 4.44 4.74
CA ASP A 60 -6.58 4.90 3.62
C ASP A 60 -6.09 4.31 2.29
N ASP A 61 -4.79 4.28 2.05
CA ASP A 61 -4.18 3.69 0.86
C ASP A 61 -4.49 2.18 0.76
N ILE A 62 -4.36 1.45 1.88
CA ILE A 62 -4.71 0.02 1.95
C ILE A 62 -6.20 -0.18 1.67
N ALA A 63 -7.07 0.62 2.28
CA ALA A 63 -8.52 0.50 2.12
C ALA A 63 -8.94 0.77 0.66
N GLN A 64 -8.40 1.82 0.05
CA GLN A 64 -8.67 2.16 -1.36
C GLN A 64 -8.17 1.07 -2.32
N GLY A 65 -6.95 0.56 -2.11
CA GLY A 65 -6.42 -0.56 -2.91
C GLY A 65 -7.30 -1.81 -2.81
N LEU A 66 -7.74 -2.17 -1.59
CA LEU A 66 -8.63 -3.31 -1.38
C LEU A 66 -10.03 -3.12 -1.96
N MET A 67 -10.57 -1.89 -1.95
CA MET A 67 -11.82 -1.56 -2.62
C MET A 67 -11.71 -1.73 -4.14
N TRP A 68 -10.59 -1.35 -4.74
CA TRP A 68 -10.37 -1.55 -6.17
C TRP A 68 -10.27 -3.03 -6.52
N ILE A 69 -9.51 -3.79 -5.72
CA ILE A 69 -9.40 -5.25 -5.84
C ILE A 69 -10.78 -5.91 -5.70
N HIS A 70 -11.61 -5.46 -4.75
CA HIS A 70 -12.99 -5.92 -4.61
C HIS A 70 -13.80 -5.71 -5.89
N GLY A 71 -13.75 -4.51 -6.46
CA GLY A 71 -14.44 -4.18 -7.71
C GLY A 71 -14.01 -5.08 -8.86
N TYR A 72 -12.70 -5.29 -9.02
CA TYR A 72 -12.14 -6.22 -10.01
C TYR A 72 -12.65 -7.65 -9.82
N LEU A 73 -12.55 -8.20 -8.60
CA LEU A 73 -12.97 -9.57 -8.31
C LEU A 73 -14.48 -9.76 -8.51
N SER A 74 -15.28 -8.78 -8.10
CA SER A 74 -16.73 -8.78 -8.30
C SER A 74 -17.11 -8.80 -9.78
N GLY A 75 -16.46 -7.96 -10.59
CA GLY A 75 -16.67 -7.95 -12.04
C GLY A 75 -16.25 -9.27 -12.70
N ARG A 76 -15.08 -9.80 -12.34
CA ARG A 76 -14.57 -11.10 -12.82
C ARG A 76 -15.52 -12.24 -12.48
N ASP A 77 -15.98 -12.31 -11.23
CA ASP A 77 -16.82 -13.40 -10.75
C ASP A 77 -18.22 -13.33 -11.38
N ALA A 78 -18.80 -12.14 -11.49
CA ALA A 78 -20.07 -11.93 -12.19
C ALA A 78 -19.98 -12.36 -13.66
N ALA A 79 -18.91 -12.00 -14.37
CA ALA A 79 -18.68 -12.42 -15.75
C ALA A 79 -18.51 -13.94 -15.88
N ALA A 80 -18.06 -14.63 -14.83
CA ALA A 80 -17.94 -16.07 -14.75
C ALA A 80 -19.22 -16.78 -14.24
N GLY A 81 -20.32 -16.05 -14.04
CA GLY A 81 -21.57 -16.59 -13.49
C GLY A 81 -21.49 -16.98 -12.01
N LYS A 82 -20.48 -16.47 -11.28
CA LYS A 82 -20.27 -16.72 -9.85
C LYS A 82 -20.85 -15.56 -9.02
N PRO A 83 -21.27 -15.82 -7.77
CA PRO A 83 -21.70 -14.75 -6.88
C PRO A 83 -20.52 -13.81 -6.59
N ALA A 84 -20.72 -12.51 -6.81
CA ALA A 84 -19.74 -11.50 -6.42
C ALA A 84 -19.59 -11.46 -4.88
N PRO A 85 -18.37 -11.25 -4.36
CA PRO A 85 -18.16 -11.08 -2.93
C PRO A 85 -18.88 -9.84 -2.41
N MET A 86 -19.46 -9.91 -1.21
CA MET A 86 -20.00 -8.71 -0.55
C MET A 86 -18.88 -7.80 -0.06
N LEU A 87 -18.97 -6.51 -0.35
CA LEU A 87 -18.05 -5.51 0.19
C LEU A 87 -18.40 -5.24 1.67
N THR A 88 -17.71 -5.93 2.56
CA THR A 88 -17.86 -5.75 4.01
C THR A 88 -16.53 -5.41 4.65
N ARG A 89 -16.57 -4.85 5.86
CA ARG A 89 -15.35 -4.66 6.67
C ARG A 89 -14.59 -5.97 6.87
N SER A 90 -15.31 -7.08 7.13
CA SER A 90 -14.68 -8.39 7.33
C SER A 90 -13.98 -8.88 6.06
N TRP A 91 -14.60 -8.70 4.91
CA TRP A 91 -14.01 -9.05 3.62
C TRP A 91 -12.70 -8.28 3.40
N LEU A 92 -12.72 -6.95 3.58
CA LEU A 92 -11.52 -6.10 3.44
C LEU A 92 -10.39 -6.59 4.36
N THR A 93 -10.69 -6.79 5.65
CA THR A 93 -9.68 -7.25 6.61
C THR A 93 -9.14 -8.64 6.29
N ALA A 94 -9.97 -9.54 5.75
CA ALA A 94 -9.58 -10.90 5.42
C ALA A 94 -8.61 -10.96 4.22
N GLN A 95 -8.61 -9.94 3.34
CA GLN A 95 -7.71 -9.90 2.18
C GLN A 95 -6.30 -9.41 2.51
N ILE A 96 -6.10 -8.72 3.64
CA ILE A 96 -4.81 -8.09 3.96
C ILE A 96 -3.67 -9.11 4.02
N THR A 97 -3.83 -10.14 4.84
CA THR A 97 -2.76 -11.15 5.05
C THR A 97 -2.50 -11.99 3.80
N PRO A 98 -3.52 -12.53 3.10
CA PRO A 98 -3.32 -13.26 1.85
C PRO A 98 -2.62 -12.44 0.78
N LEU A 99 -3.02 -11.18 0.59
CA LEU A 99 -2.42 -10.29 -0.40
C LEU A 99 -0.96 -9.97 -0.06
N ALA A 100 -0.67 -9.68 1.21
CA ALA A 100 0.70 -9.46 1.67
C ALA A 100 1.58 -10.72 1.48
N LYS A 101 1.04 -11.91 1.73
CA LYS A 101 1.73 -13.19 1.49
C LYS A 101 2.02 -13.36 0.00
N ALA A 102 1.01 -13.22 -0.86
CA ALA A 102 1.16 -13.36 -2.30
C ALA A 102 2.17 -12.35 -2.87
N CYS A 103 2.17 -11.11 -2.39
CA CYS A 103 3.17 -10.11 -2.75
C CYS A 103 4.59 -10.55 -2.40
N ARG A 104 4.84 -11.02 -1.17
CA ARG A 104 6.17 -11.48 -0.75
C ARG A 104 6.66 -12.69 -1.54
N GLU A 105 5.75 -13.59 -1.91
CA GLU A 105 6.09 -14.82 -2.63
C GLU A 105 6.34 -14.59 -4.11
N ARG A 106 5.55 -13.73 -4.75
CA ARG A 106 5.56 -13.57 -6.21
C ARG A 106 6.36 -12.34 -6.66
N SER A 107 6.50 -11.34 -5.81
CA SER A 107 7.26 -10.12 -6.05
C SER A 107 8.25 -9.87 -4.91
N PRO A 108 9.31 -10.69 -4.78
CA PRO A 108 10.30 -10.52 -3.72
C PRO A 108 11.06 -9.19 -3.79
N ASP A 109 11.12 -8.58 -4.98
CA ASP A 109 11.66 -7.25 -5.24
C ASP A 109 10.62 -6.11 -5.06
N GLY A 110 9.36 -6.47 -4.81
CA GLY A 110 8.24 -5.55 -4.65
C GLY A 110 7.75 -4.88 -5.94
N SER A 111 8.30 -5.21 -7.12
CA SER A 111 8.04 -4.49 -8.37
C SER A 111 6.70 -4.85 -9.06
N MET A 112 6.11 -6.00 -8.77
CA MET A 112 4.84 -6.39 -9.38
C MET A 112 3.70 -5.52 -8.87
N GLN A 113 2.78 -5.18 -9.78
CA GLN A 113 1.55 -4.48 -9.42
C GLN A 113 0.61 -5.41 -8.64
N LEU A 114 -0.11 -4.85 -7.68
CA LEU A 114 -1.09 -5.57 -6.87
C LEU A 114 -2.16 -6.25 -7.73
N LEU A 115 -2.62 -5.58 -8.79
CA LEU A 115 -3.63 -6.14 -9.67
C LEU A 115 -3.13 -7.40 -10.40
N ASP A 116 -1.86 -7.45 -10.76
CA ASP A 116 -1.27 -8.62 -11.42
C ASP A 116 -1.09 -9.80 -10.45
N ILE A 117 -0.81 -9.52 -9.18
CA ILE A 117 -0.87 -10.52 -8.10
C ILE A 117 -2.28 -11.13 -8.00
N VAL A 118 -3.32 -10.28 -8.02
CA VAL A 118 -4.72 -10.71 -7.91
C VAL A 118 -5.17 -11.50 -9.16
N LYS A 119 -4.78 -11.06 -10.36
CA LYS A 119 -5.04 -11.77 -11.63
C LYS A 119 -4.39 -13.15 -11.66
N ALA A 120 -3.19 -13.29 -11.11
CA ALA A 120 -2.49 -14.58 -10.98
C ALA A 120 -3.11 -15.52 -9.94
N GLY A 121 -4.20 -15.10 -9.29
CA GLY A 121 -4.93 -15.86 -8.28
C GLY A 121 -4.56 -15.40 -6.88
N LEU A 122 -5.50 -14.69 -6.25
CA LEU A 122 -5.56 -14.52 -4.81
C LEU A 122 -6.34 -15.67 -4.16
#